data_AF-A0AA38NWX3-F1
#
_entry.id   AF-A0AA38NWX3-F1
#
_cell.length_a   1.000
_cell.length_b   1.000
_cell.length_c   1.000
_cell.angle_alpha   90.00
_cell.angle_beta   90.00
_cell.angle_gamma   90.00
#
_symmetry.space_group_name_H-M   'P 1'
#
loop_
_entity.id
_entity.type
_entity.pdbx_description
1 polymer ?
#
loop_
_entity_poly.entity_id
_entity_poly.type
_entity_poly.pdbx_seq_one_letter_code
_entity_poly.pdbx_strand_id
1 'polypeptide(L)'
;RNSYYRGISPDPPVLLYRSDIPSNPFVKRVGENFWQQLPYKTIHGVFGTPLNAIWDTVGRQVCDVVKARKIRLTTVNAARFVTHFEDETTSCGPVVNWTTVHPNSTSAKEAHEKEAHEALP
;
A
#
# COMPACT_ATOMS: atom_id res chain seq x y z
N ARG A 1 3.89 1.68 14.16
CA ARG A 1 4.64 1.84 12.90
C ARG A 1 3.74 2.66 11.98
N ASN A 2 4.17 3.86 11.56
CA ASN A 2 3.33 4.74 10.72
C ASN A 2 3.56 4.51 9.22
N SER A 3 4.56 3.70 8.84
CA SER A 3 4.92 3.38 7.47
C SER A 3 4.75 1.89 7.17
N TYR A 4 4.25 1.57 5.96
CA TYR A 4 4.02 0.19 5.54
C TYR A 4 5.28 -0.50 4.99
N TYR A 5 6.08 0.25 4.22
CA TYR A 5 7.30 -0.26 3.60
C TYR A 5 8.47 0.68 3.86
N ARG A 6 9.68 0.14 3.76
CA ARG A 6 10.92 0.90 3.84
C ARG A 6 11.27 1.28 2.40
N GLY A 7 10.99 2.54 2.05
CA GLY A 7 11.41 3.10 0.77
C GLY A 7 12.90 3.43 0.77
N ILE A 8 13.35 4.11 -0.29
CA ILE A 8 14.72 4.64 -0.39
C ILE A 8 14.94 5.92 0.41
N SER A 9 13.87 6.55 0.90
CA SER A 9 13.92 7.75 1.74
C SER A 9 14.28 7.40 3.19
N PRO A 10 15.13 8.20 3.88
CA PRO A 10 15.36 8.05 5.31
C PRO A 10 14.08 8.34 6.13
N ASP A 11 13.14 9.10 5.55
CA ASP A 11 11.80 9.32 6.09
C ASP A 11 10.77 8.54 5.24
N PRO A 12 10.35 7.34 5.67
CA PRO A 12 9.45 6.50 4.88
C PRO A 12 8.02 7.06 4.86
N PRO A 13 7.28 6.86 3.76
CA PRO A 13 5.94 7.45 3.61
C PRO A 13 4.97 6.91 4.68
N VAL A 14 4.14 7.81 5.19
CA VAL A 14 3.06 7.47 6.13
C VAL A 14 1.98 6.67 5.39
N LEU A 15 1.62 5.52 5.95
CA LEU A 15 0.49 4.73 5.48
C LEU A 15 -0.80 5.35 6.02
N LEU A 16 -1.63 5.88 5.12
CA LEU A 16 -2.94 6.44 5.48
C LEU A 16 -3.99 5.35 5.67
N TYR A 17 -4.00 4.34 4.80
CA TYR A 17 -4.99 3.26 4.84
C TYR A 17 -4.45 2.01 4.14
N ARG A 18 -4.92 0.84 4.58
CA ARG A 18 -4.67 -0.46 3.94
C ARG A 18 -5.84 -1.39 4.27
N SER A 19 -6.43 -1.98 3.24
CA SER A 19 -7.70 -2.73 3.33
C SER A 19 -7.64 -4.01 4.15
N ASP A 20 -6.51 -4.73 4.15
CA ASP A 20 -6.31 -5.97 4.90
C ASP A 20 -5.82 -5.75 6.35
N ILE A 21 -5.76 -4.51 6.86
CA ILE A 21 -5.36 -4.25 8.26
C ILE A 21 -6.15 -5.10 9.27
N PRO A 22 -7.48 -5.26 9.15
CA PRO A 22 -8.25 -6.03 10.13
C PRO A 22 -7.90 -7.52 10.15
N SER A 23 -7.62 -8.11 9.00
CA SER A 23 -7.32 -9.55 8.86
C SER A 23 -5.83 -9.87 8.95
N ASN A 24 -4.95 -8.90 8.70
CA ASN A 24 -3.50 -9.06 8.63
C ASN A 24 -2.78 -7.89 9.33
N PRO A 25 -2.87 -7.74 10.66
CA PRO A 25 -2.32 -6.60 11.37
C PRO A 25 -0.78 -6.51 11.26
N PHE A 26 -0.22 -5.33 11.56
CA PHE A 26 1.24 -5.19 11.64
C PHE A 26 1.81 -6.11 12.72
N VAL A 27 2.90 -6.82 12.37
CA VAL A 27 3.72 -7.54 13.35
C VAL A 27 4.20 -6.55 14.40
N LYS A 28 3.79 -6.77 15.66
CA LYS A 28 4.26 -6.02 16.82
C LYS A 28 5.47 -6.75 17.40
N ARG A 29 6.43 -6.02 17.98
CA ARG A 29 7.43 -6.65 18.85
C ARG A 29 6.69 -7.23 20.05
N VAL A 30 6.88 -8.52 20.33
CA VAL A 30 6.31 -9.19 21.50
C VAL A 30 7.47 -9.48 22.45
N GLY A 31 7.39 -8.97 23.68
CA GLY A 31 8.39 -9.18 24.73
C GLY A 31 9.52 -8.13 24.79
N GLU A 32 10.41 -8.31 25.76
CA GLU A 32 11.56 -7.43 26.04
C GLU A 32 12.73 -7.61 25.08
N ASN A 33 12.60 -8.45 24.04
CA ASN A 33 13.70 -8.76 23.12
C ASN A 33 13.87 -7.64 22.08
N PHE A 34 14.44 -6.52 22.52
CA PHE A 34 14.72 -5.34 21.70
C PHE A 34 15.69 -5.61 20.54
N TRP A 35 16.43 -6.72 20.60
CA TRP A 35 17.40 -7.17 19.61
C TRP A 35 16.78 -7.78 18.34
N GLN A 36 15.54 -8.28 18.38
CA GLN A 36 14.92 -8.88 17.20
C GLN A 36 14.61 -7.82 16.14
N GLN A 37 15.16 -8.00 14.94
CA GLN A 37 14.86 -7.12 13.82
C GLN A 37 13.44 -7.38 13.31
N LEU A 38 12.64 -6.32 13.25
CA LEU A 38 11.29 -6.43 12.66
C LEU A 38 11.40 -6.63 11.15
N PRO A 39 10.56 -7.49 10.56
CA PRO A 39 10.51 -7.63 9.11
C PRO A 39 10.29 -6.28 8.42
N TYR A 40 11.02 -6.04 7.34
CA TYR A 40 10.86 -4.83 6.52
C TYR A 40 10.33 -5.19 5.14
N LYS A 41 9.65 -4.24 4.51
CA LYS A 41 9.05 -4.44 3.19
C LYS A 41 9.72 -3.55 2.16
N THR A 42 9.96 -4.08 0.96
CA THR A 42 10.33 -3.34 -0.24
C THR A 42 9.20 -3.40 -1.25
N ILE A 43 9.02 -2.35 -2.05
CA ILE A 43 8.02 -2.28 -3.11
C ILE A 43 8.62 -2.72 -4.45
N HIS A 44 7.85 -3.48 -5.22
CA HIS A 44 8.23 -3.96 -6.55
C HIS A 44 7.11 -3.71 -7.55
N GLY A 45 7.48 -3.35 -8.77
CA GLY A 45 6.54 -3.31 -9.90
C GLY A 45 6.03 -4.70 -10.25
N VAL A 46 4.83 -4.77 -10.81
CA VAL A 46 4.20 -6.02 -11.22
C VAL A 46 4.10 -6.08 -12.74
N PHE A 47 4.54 -7.18 -13.33
CA PHE A 47 4.55 -7.41 -14.78
C PHE A 47 4.01 -8.81 -15.09
N GLY A 48 3.43 -8.99 -16.27
CA GLY A 48 2.97 -10.30 -16.75
C GLY A 48 1.77 -10.89 -15.99
N THR A 49 1.00 -10.08 -15.25
CA THR A 49 -0.21 -10.52 -14.55
C THR A 49 -1.48 -10.18 -15.32
N PRO A 50 -2.62 -10.87 -15.07
CA PRO A 50 -3.90 -10.50 -15.67
C PRO A 50 -4.29 -9.04 -15.40
N LEU A 51 -3.90 -8.48 -14.25
CA LEU A 51 -4.12 -7.07 -13.94
C LEU A 51 -3.39 -6.14 -14.92
N ASN A 52 -2.19 -6.52 -15.39
CA ASN A 52 -1.45 -5.72 -16.36
C ASN A 52 -2.20 -5.58 -17.69
N ALA A 53 -2.95 -6.61 -18.11
CA ALA A 53 -3.72 -6.57 -19.36
C ALA A 53 -4.88 -5.57 -19.33
N ILE A 54 -5.38 -5.24 -18.14
CA ILE A 54 -6.49 -4.29 -17.94
C ILE A 54 -6.09 -3.02 -17.19
N TRP A 55 -4.79 -2.84 -16.92
CA TRP A 55 -4.30 -1.79 -16.04
C TRP A 55 -4.61 -0.39 -16.55
N ASP A 56 -4.59 -0.17 -17.88
CA ASP A 56 -4.93 1.13 -18.47
C ASP A 56 -6.36 1.58 -18.14
N THR A 57 -7.28 0.62 -18.07
CA THR A 57 -8.68 0.87 -17.68
C THR A 57 -8.79 1.07 -16.16
N VAL A 58 -8.28 0.11 -15.39
CA VAL A 58 -8.38 0.12 -13.92
C VAL A 58 -7.66 1.33 -13.32
N GLY A 59 -6.43 1.60 -13.75
CA GLY A 59 -5.64 2.75 -13.30
C GLY A 59 -6.34 4.07 -13.59
N ARG A 60 -6.99 4.20 -14.77
CA ARG A 60 -7.78 5.39 -15.11
C ARG A 60 -9.00 5.54 -14.20
N GLN A 61 -9.76 4.47 -13.97
CA GLN A 61 -10.92 4.49 -13.07
C GLN A 61 -10.52 4.90 -11.65
N VAL A 62 -9.40 4.39 -11.14
CA VAL A 62 -8.85 4.80 -9.84
C VAL A 62 -8.53 6.29 -9.84
N CYS A 63 -7.86 6.80 -10.88
CA CYS A 63 -7.56 8.23 -11.00
C CYS A 63 -8.83 9.09 -10.99
N ASP A 64 -9.86 8.65 -11.71
CA ASP A 64 -11.12 9.39 -11.82
C ASP A 64 -11.86 9.45 -10.48
N VAL A 65 -11.92 8.33 -9.73
CA VAL A 65 -12.50 8.28 -8.38
C VAL A 65 -11.75 9.21 -7.41
N VAL A 66 -10.42 9.22 -7.47
CA VAL A 66 -9.57 10.06 -6.61
C VAL A 66 -9.75 11.55 -6.94
N LYS A 67 -9.79 11.89 -8.24
CA LYS A 67 -9.98 13.26 -8.73
C LYS A 67 -11.37 13.81 -8.44
N ALA A 68 -12.43 13.02 -8.63
CA ALA A 68 -13.81 13.42 -8.32
C ALA A 68 -13.96 13.86 -6.85
N ARG A 69 -13.12 13.30 -5.97
CA ARG A 69 -13.07 13.61 -4.54
C ARG A 69 -12.04 14.69 -4.18
N LYS A 70 -11.53 15.43 -5.17
CA LYS A 70 -10.60 16.57 -5.03
C LYS A 70 -9.28 16.26 -4.33
N ILE A 71 -8.81 15.01 -4.41
CA ILE A 71 -7.52 14.62 -3.84
C ILE A 71 -6.42 14.84 -4.87
N ARG A 72 -5.30 15.39 -4.41
CA ARG A 72 -4.10 15.54 -5.22
C ARG A 72 -3.35 14.21 -5.27
N LEU A 73 -3.62 13.45 -6.32
CA LEU A 73 -2.90 12.22 -6.62
C LEU A 73 -1.48 12.50 -7.11
N THR A 74 -0.52 11.70 -6.67
CA THR A 74 0.85 11.70 -7.20
C THR A 74 1.06 10.51 -8.13
N THR A 75 0.80 9.28 -7.65
CA THR A 75 0.95 8.07 -8.48
C THR A 75 -0.12 7.00 -8.16
N VAL A 76 -0.46 6.19 -9.15
CA VAL A 76 -1.26 4.95 -9.02
C VAL A 76 -0.48 3.85 -9.72
N ASN A 77 -0.19 2.77 -9.01
CA ASN A 77 0.66 1.69 -9.51
C ASN A 77 0.13 0.31 -9.11
N ALA A 78 0.14 -0.65 -10.03
CA ALA A 78 0.09 -2.05 -9.67
C ALA A 78 1.44 -2.43 -9.05
N ALA A 79 1.42 -2.77 -7.77
CA ALA A 79 2.62 -3.05 -7.01
C ALA A 79 2.48 -4.33 -6.21
N ARG A 80 3.61 -4.88 -5.79
CA ARG A 80 3.65 -5.92 -4.75
C ARG A 80 4.71 -5.58 -3.73
N PHE A 81 4.51 -6.09 -2.51
CA PHE A 81 5.45 -5.89 -1.42
C PHE A 81 6.17 -7.19 -1.10
N VAL A 82 7.49 -7.15 -1.05
CA VAL A 82 8.32 -8.27 -0.59
C VAL A 82 8.71 -7.99 0.85
N THR A 83 8.43 -8.94 1.74
CA THR A 83 8.80 -8.89 3.15
C THR A 83 10.11 -9.61 3.33
N HIS A 84 11.10 -8.96 3.93
CA HIS A 84 12.40 -9.50 4.28
C HIS A 84 12.41 -9.79 5.77
N PHE A 85 12.79 -11.02 6.12
CA PHE A 85 12.93 -11.48 7.50
C PHE A 85 14.41 -11.45 7.92
N GLU A 86 14.65 -11.66 9.22
CA GLU A 86 16.00 -11.63 9.80
C GLU A 86 16.89 -12.78 9.31
N ASP A 87 16.29 -13.92 8.96
CA ASP A 87 16.95 -15.11 8.44
C ASP A 87 17.19 -15.08 6.92
N GLU A 88 17.16 -13.89 6.33
CA GLU A 88 17.27 -13.64 4.87
C GLU A 88 16.15 -14.27 4.03
N THR A 89 15.16 -14.91 4.65
CA THR A 89 14.00 -15.40 3.91
C THR A 89 13.15 -14.23 3.43
N THR A 90 12.44 -14.46 2.32
CA THR A 90 11.54 -13.46 1.76
C THR A 90 10.16 -14.04 1.52
N SER A 91 9.14 -13.20 1.72
CA SER A 91 7.75 -13.53 1.40
C SER A 91 7.15 -12.48 0.48
N CYS A 92 6.60 -12.95 -0.63
CA CYS A 92 5.97 -12.12 -1.65
C CYS A 92 4.49 -11.92 -1.34
N GLY A 93 4.09 -10.67 -1.08
CA GLY A 93 2.69 -10.30 -0.90
C GLY A 93 1.87 -10.36 -2.20
N PRO A 94 0.54 -10.17 -2.10
CA PRO A 94 -0.34 -10.10 -3.25
C PRO A 94 -0.03 -8.87 -4.12
N VAL A 95 -0.55 -8.89 -5.33
CA VAL A 95 -0.61 -7.70 -6.20
C VAL A 95 -1.66 -6.77 -5.63
N VAL A 96 -1.30 -5.50 -5.43
CA VAL A 96 -2.16 -4.46 -4.87
C VAL A 96 -2.14 -3.21 -5.74
N ASN A 97 -3.22 -2.44 -5.66
CA ASN A 97 -3.19 -1.06 -6.11
C ASN A 97 -2.49 -0.21 -5.04
N TRP A 98 -1.33 0.33 -5.38
CA TRP A 98 -0.60 1.27 -4.55
C TRP A 98 -0.81 2.69 -5.06
N THR A 99 -1.48 3.51 -4.26
CA THR A 99 -1.82 4.89 -4.58
C THR A 99 -1.06 5.84 -3.65
N THR A 100 -0.34 6.79 -4.22
CA THR A 100 0.33 7.86 -3.46
C THR A 100 -0.33 9.20 -3.74
N VAL A 101 -0.42 10.03 -2.70
CA VAL A 101 -1.07 11.34 -2.74
C VAL A 101 -0.12 12.40 -2.23
N HIS A 102 -0.39 13.65 -2.58
CA HIS A 102 0.35 14.77 -2.05
C HIS A 102 0.22 14.82 -0.51
N PRO A 103 1.29 15.16 0.23
CA PRO A 103 1.20 15.37 1.66
C PRO A 103 0.06 16.33 2.03
N ASN A 104 -0.64 16.03 3.13
CA ASN A 104 -1.75 16.82 3.67
C ASN A 104 -2.98 16.97 2.75
N SER A 105 -3.09 16.20 1.66
CA SER A 105 -4.24 16.29 0.76
C SER A 105 -5.40 15.36 1.09
N THR A 106 -5.27 14.46 2.08
CA THR A 106 -6.33 13.55 2.53
C THR A 106 -6.04 12.97 3.93
N SER A 107 -7.01 12.28 4.52
CA SER A 107 -6.90 11.59 5.82
C SER A 107 -7.11 10.09 5.70
N ALA A 108 -6.82 9.32 6.76
CA ALA A 108 -7.06 7.88 6.81
C ALA A 108 -8.55 7.51 6.60
N LYS A 109 -9.46 8.24 7.27
CA LYS A 109 -10.91 8.05 7.13
C LYS A 109 -11.34 8.22 5.69
N GLU A 110 -10.92 9.33 5.10
CA GLU A 110 -11.21 9.61 3.72
C GLU A 110 -10.64 8.52 2.80
N ALA A 111 -9.38 8.11 2.98
CA ALA A 111 -8.76 7.05 2.18
C ALA A 111 -9.52 5.72 2.25
N HIS A 112 -10.09 5.37 3.42
CA HIS A 112 -10.93 4.18 3.58
C HIS A 112 -12.28 4.30 2.86
N GLU A 113 -13.03 5.39 3.10
CA GLU A 113 -14.32 5.67 2.44
C GLU A 113 -14.18 5.82 0.92
N LYS A 114 -12.95 6.00 0.44
CA LYS A 114 -12.57 6.13 -0.97
C LYS A 114 -12.49 4.82 -1.72
N GLU A 115 -12.34 3.68 -1.03
CA GLU A 115 -12.38 2.36 -1.64
C GLU A 115 -13.78 1.72 -1.62
N ALA A 116 -14.68 2.17 -0.75
CA ALA A 116 -16.03 1.61 -0.57
C ALA A 116 -17.05 2.07 -1.64
N HIS A 117 -16.71 1.94 -2.92
CA HIS A 117 -17.70 1.97 -4.00
C HIS A 117 -17.85 0.56 -4.62
N GLU A 118 -18.04 -0.43 -3.77
CA GLU A 118 -18.70 -1.67 -4.17
C GLU A 118 -20.20 -1.42 -4.15
N ALA A 119 -20.75 -1.16 -5.33
CA ALA A 119 -22.10 -1.44 -5.81
C ALA A 119 -22.37 -0.52 -7.00
N LEU A 120 -21.90 -0.93 -8.18
CA LEU A 120 -22.61 -0.57 -9.41
C LEU A 120 -23.65 -1.67 -9.69
N PRO A 121 -24.84 -1.31 -10.20
CA PRO A 121 -26.05 -2.13 -10.23
C PRO A 121 -25.93 -3.39 -11.09
#